data_AF-C4YC10-F1
#
_entry.id   AF-C4YC10-F1
#
_cell.length_a   1.000
_cell.length_b   1.000
_cell.length_c   1.000
_cell.angle_alpha   90.00
_cell.angle_beta   90.00
_cell.angle_gamma   90.00
#
_symmetry.space_group_name_H-M   'P 1'
#
loop_
_entity.id
_entity.type
_entity.pdbx_description
1 polymer ?
#
loop_
_entity_poly.entity_id
_entity_poly.type
_entity_poly.pdbx_seq_one_letter_code
_entity_poly.pdbx_strand_id
1 'polypeptide(L)'
;MVASSSRGGYFVFRTMKRQSDREDNGTKRSKGESSIGKYTQGPLDHVFGQHAAFPIQENAQDPVYEYLAGVRREAECTGVFFAPKKATARPPEQERARAIPLGAAFIEGVVSQLVAEKAENGSSEQEIQVSVESDESEQEDEEQNELEDQDGESEDQDGESEDQDGGSEDQEQDEMEDQEQDEDQPKDESQGDQSSRHVSQSDDAVSDAQEAEQEDLMQVPQSANAWRTLVFSSPPPKDFFARLEHPTVIKLVVYFTRWLSPSMPASASEWLWQVFVRLDCGLVHTELAIVRDLGLKAKKLRLKHQEQKGSDQEGESKITTEDCSDVRENPGPSETIDRVLAVVGSYYGQRDLLE
;
A
#
# COMPACT_ATOMS: atom_id res chain seq x y z
N MET A 1 39.46 18.00 -31.31
CA MET A 1 40.33 17.27 -30.36
C MET A 1 40.72 18.21 -29.23
N VAL A 2 39.96 18.22 -28.13
CA VAL A 2 40.37 18.85 -26.87
C VAL A 2 39.94 17.88 -25.77
N ALA A 3 40.92 17.24 -25.12
CA ALA A 3 40.70 16.24 -24.08
C ALA A 3 40.73 16.95 -22.72
N SER A 4 39.61 16.89 -22.00
CA SER A 4 39.50 17.39 -20.62
C SER A 4 39.81 16.26 -19.64
N SER A 5 40.84 16.47 -18.84
CA SER A 5 41.39 15.55 -17.86
C SER A 5 40.73 15.81 -16.50
N SER A 6 39.90 14.88 -16.02
CA SER A 6 39.26 14.96 -14.71
C SER A 6 40.11 14.26 -13.66
N ARG A 7 40.49 14.99 -12.61
CA ARG A 7 41.34 14.53 -11.49
C ARG A 7 40.48 13.86 -10.42
N GLY A 8 40.69 12.56 -10.21
CA GLY A 8 40.15 11.83 -9.06
C GLY A 8 40.82 12.25 -7.75
N GLY A 9 40.01 12.78 -6.82
CA GLY A 9 40.40 13.03 -5.44
C GLY A 9 40.05 11.84 -4.57
N TYR A 10 41.05 11.22 -3.94
CA TYR A 10 40.87 10.16 -2.96
C TYR A 10 40.58 10.78 -1.59
N PHE A 11 39.39 10.52 -1.04
CA PHE A 11 39.06 10.83 0.35
C PHE A 11 39.53 9.68 1.25
N VAL A 12 40.43 9.98 2.17
CA VAL A 12 40.93 9.04 3.20
C VAL A 12 40.06 9.20 4.44
N PHE A 13 39.20 8.21 4.71
CA PHE A 13 38.43 8.15 5.95
C PHE A 13 39.33 7.83 7.14
N ARG A 14 39.39 8.76 8.09
CA ARG A 14 40.15 8.66 9.33
C ARG A 14 39.22 8.17 10.45
N THR A 15 39.29 6.89 10.78
CA THR A 15 38.52 6.29 11.89
C THR A 15 39.02 6.82 13.24
N MET A 16 38.18 7.58 13.95
CA MET A 16 38.44 7.98 15.34
C MET A 16 37.90 6.94 16.32
N LYS A 17 38.80 6.48 17.19
CA LYS A 17 38.58 5.47 18.22
C LYS A 17 38.01 6.17 19.47
N ARG A 18 36.69 6.05 19.68
CA ARG A 18 35.99 6.56 20.88
C ARG A 18 36.35 5.65 22.07
N GLN A 19 37.16 6.16 23.00
CA GLN A 19 37.35 5.54 24.32
C GLN A 19 36.20 6.01 25.23
N SER A 20 35.40 5.07 25.72
CA SER A 20 34.38 5.33 26.75
C SER A 20 34.92 4.89 28.10
N ASP A 21 35.36 5.85 28.90
CA ASP A 21 35.58 5.67 30.33
C ASP A 21 34.22 5.69 31.03
N ARG A 22 33.81 4.51 31.52
CA ARG A 22 32.55 4.32 32.25
C ARG A 22 32.87 4.34 33.74
N GLU A 23 32.67 5.50 34.36
CA GLU A 23 32.79 5.68 35.80
C GLU A 23 31.63 4.96 36.53
N ASP A 24 32.03 4.14 37.50
CA ASP A 24 31.20 3.29 38.34
C ASP A 24 30.65 4.10 39.53
N ASN A 25 29.42 4.59 39.40
CA ASN A 25 28.77 5.38 40.44
C ASN A 25 27.76 4.53 41.23
N GLY A 26 28.30 3.76 42.17
CA GLY A 26 27.55 2.90 43.09
C GLY A 26 26.73 3.67 44.12
N THR A 27 25.47 3.98 43.81
CA THR A 27 24.48 4.43 44.80
C THR A 27 23.70 3.25 45.36
N LYS A 28 23.96 2.94 46.63
CA LYS A 28 23.26 1.94 47.44
C LYS A 28 21.79 2.33 47.63
N ARG A 29 20.89 1.69 46.86
CA ARG A 29 19.44 1.75 47.09
C ARG A 29 19.07 0.97 48.36
N SER A 30 18.46 1.66 49.31
CA SER A 30 17.86 1.10 50.51
C SER A 30 16.69 0.18 50.13
N LYS A 31 16.67 -0.98 50.76
CA LYS A 31 15.75 -2.09 50.55
C LYS A 31 14.38 -1.77 51.16
N GLY A 32 13.49 -1.17 50.35
CA GLY A 32 12.06 -0.98 50.65
C GLY A 32 11.25 -2.21 50.25
N GLU A 33 11.22 -3.22 51.12
CA GLU A 33 10.59 -4.52 50.88
C GLU A 33 9.25 -4.59 51.64
N SER A 34 8.17 -3.97 51.12
CA SER A 34 6.84 -4.12 51.79
C SER A 34 5.54 -3.89 51.01
N SER A 35 5.50 -3.75 49.67
CA SER A 35 4.19 -3.59 48.97
C SER A 35 3.97 -4.38 47.69
N ILE A 36 5.01 -4.90 47.03
CA ILE A 36 4.87 -5.58 45.72
C ILE A 36 4.07 -6.89 45.77
N GLY A 37 4.02 -7.58 46.92
CA GLY A 37 3.37 -8.90 47.03
C GLY A 37 1.84 -8.91 47.08
N LYS A 38 1.16 -7.75 47.14
CA LYS A 38 -0.31 -7.69 47.29
C LYS A 38 -1.09 -7.50 45.98
N TYR A 39 -0.43 -7.08 44.91
CA TYR A 39 -1.11 -6.70 43.67
C TYR A 39 -1.58 -7.88 42.80
N THR A 40 -1.15 -9.12 43.11
CA THR A 40 -1.52 -10.33 42.36
C THR A 40 -2.55 -11.20 43.06
N GLN A 41 -3.12 -10.77 44.20
CA GLN A 41 -4.02 -11.60 45.03
C GLN A 41 -5.52 -11.33 44.82
N GLY A 42 -5.91 -10.60 43.76
CA GLY A 42 -7.32 -10.38 43.42
C GLY A 42 -8.01 -11.64 42.86
N PRO A 43 -9.34 -11.62 42.62
CA PRO A 43 -9.98 -12.69 41.84
C PRO A 43 -9.39 -12.78 40.43
N LEU A 44 -9.37 -13.99 39.82
CA LEU A 44 -8.98 -14.16 38.42
C LEU A 44 -9.97 -13.42 37.51
N ASP A 45 -9.44 -12.79 36.47
CA ASP A 45 -10.25 -12.24 35.39
C ASP A 45 -10.87 -13.39 34.59
N HIS A 46 -12.19 -13.37 34.41
CA HIS A 46 -12.92 -14.43 33.72
C HIS A 46 -12.71 -14.40 32.19
N VAL A 47 -12.31 -13.25 31.63
CA VAL A 47 -12.04 -13.11 30.20
C VAL A 47 -10.61 -13.57 29.87
N PHE A 48 -9.63 -13.13 30.66
CA PHE A 48 -8.21 -13.37 30.37
C PHE A 48 -7.60 -14.54 31.15
N GLY A 49 -8.28 -15.06 32.18
CA GLY A 49 -7.74 -16.13 33.03
C GLY A 49 -6.48 -15.73 33.81
N GLN A 50 -6.24 -14.43 34.00
CA GLN A 50 -5.08 -13.87 34.69
C GLN A 50 -5.54 -12.81 35.70
N HIS A 51 -4.71 -12.51 36.70
CA HIS A 51 -4.97 -11.40 37.61
C HIS A 51 -4.64 -10.07 36.92
N ALA A 52 -5.48 -9.05 37.12
CA ALA A 52 -5.17 -7.71 36.63
C ALA A 52 -3.83 -7.22 37.20
N ALA A 53 -2.93 -6.74 36.33
CA ALA A 53 -1.61 -6.26 36.73
C ALA A 53 -1.69 -5.00 37.61
N PHE A 54 -2.78 -4.23 37.48
CA PHE A 54 -3.04 -3.01 38.23
C PHE A 54 -4.43 -3.05 38.87
N PRO A 55 -4.57 -2.60 40.12
CA PRO A 55 -5.87 -2.44 40.76
C PRO A 55 -6.58 -1.23 40.15
N ILE A 56 -7.45 -1.47 39.17
CA ILE A 56 -8.30 -0.41 38.59
C ILE A 56 -9.35 -0.05 39.63
N GLN A 57 -9.19 1.12 40.26
CA GLN A 57 -10.24 1.69 41.09
C GLN A 57 -11.20 2.46 40.19
N GLU A 58 -12.47 2.06 40.14
CA GLU A 58 -13.50 2.64 39.25
C GLU A 58 -13.71 4.16 39.40
N ASN A 59 -13.16 4.77 40.46
CA ASN A 59 -13.33 6.19 40.78
C ASN A 59 -12.08 7.06 40.56
N ALA A 60 -11.01 6.51 39.99
CA ALA A 60 -9.80 7.29 39.75
C ALA A 60 -9.91 8.08 38.43
N GLN A 61 -10.05 9.41 38.52
CA GLN A 61 -9.95 10.35 37.38
C GLN A 61 -8.49 10.54 36.91
N ASP A 62 -7.73 9.45 36.82
CA ASP A 62 -6.39 9.49 36.25
C ASP A 62 -6.50 9.18 34.76
N PRO A 63 -5.97 10.04 33.86
CA PRO A 63 -5.91 9.73 32.42
C PRO A 63 -5.23 8.38 32.13
N VAL A 64 -4.34 7.91 33.00
CA VAL A 64 -3.72 6.59 32.89
C VAL A 64 -4.76 5.46 33.01
N TYR A 65 -5.76 5.58 33.90
CA TYR A 65 -6.80 4.56 34.03
C TYR A 65 -7.75 4.55 32.83
N GLU A 66 -8.04 5.72 32.24
CA GLU A 66 -8.83 5.81 31.01
C GLU A 66 -8.13 5.11 29.84
N TYR A 67 -6.83 5.37 29.68
CA TYR A 67 -6.00 4.68 28.69
C TYR A 67 -6.00 3.16 28.90
N LEU A 68 -5.72 2.69 30.13
CA LEU A 68 -5.71 1.25 30.44
C LEU A 68 -7.09 0.60 30.24
N ALA A 69 -8.18 1.31 30.52
CA ALA A 69 -9.53 0.85 30.23
C ALA A 69 -9.79 0.75 28.72
N GLY A 70 -9.24 1.66 27.91
CA GLY A 70 -9.25 1.60 26.45
C GLY A 70 -8.51 0.38 25.91
N VAL A 71 -7.26 0.17 26.33
CA VAL A 71 -6.43 -1.00 25.97
C VAL A 71 -7.13 -2.30 26.33
N ARG A 72 -7.77 -2.36 27.51
CA ARG A 72 -8.54 -3.53 27.92
C ARG A 72 -9.70 -3.81 26.99
N ARG A 73 -10.49 -2.80 26.62
CA ARG A 73 -11.63 -2.93 25.71
C ARG A 73 -11.19 -3.41 24.32
N GLU A 74 -10.04 -2.94 23.85
CA GLU A 74 -9.44 -3.38 22.58
C GLU A 74 -8.98 -4.84 22.65
N ALA A 75 -8.35 -5.27 23.74
CA ALA A 75 -7.95 -6.65 23.94
C ALA A 75 -9.16 -7.61 24.01
N GLU A 76 -10.27 -7.18 24.61
CA GLU A 76 -11.53 -7.94 24.64
C GLU A 76 -12.13 -8.09 23.22
N CYS A 77 -12.05 -7.05 22.38
CA CYS A 77 -12.51 -7.09 20.99
C CYS A 77 -11.61 -7.92 20.06
N THR A 78 -10.30 -7.91 20.29
CA THR A 78 -9.32 -8.55 19.40
C THR A 78 -9.34 -10.08 19.53
N GLY A 79 -10.02 -10.63 20.55
CA GLY A 79 -10.16 -12.07 20.74
C GLY A 79 -8.80 -12.71 20.98
N VAL A 80 -8.24 -12.54 22.17
CA VAL A 80 -6.94 -13.14 22.51
C VAL A 80 -7.08 -14.66 22.55
N PHE A 81 -6.67 -15.33 21.47
CA PHE A 81 -6.58 -16.78 21.42
C PHE A 81 -5.38 -17.24 22.25
N PHE A 82 -5.64 -17.77 23.43
CA PHE A 82 -4.61 -18.51 24.16
C PHE A 82 -4.29 -19.76 23.35
N ALA A 83 -3.12 -19.77 22.70
CA ALA A 83 -2.57 -20.99 22.14
C ALA A 83 -2.54 -22.01 23.28
N PRO A 84 -3.29 -23.13 23.19
CA PRO A 84 -3.22 -24.15 24.21
C PRO A 84 -1.75 -24.53 24.32
N LYS A 85 -1.18 -24.37 25.52
CA LYS A 85 0.18 -24.86 25.79
C LYS A 85 0.15 -26.31 25.33
N LYS A 86 0.74 -26.60 24.17
CA LYS A 86 0.99 -27.98 23.74
C LYS A 86 1.65 -28.58 24.95
N ALA A 87 0.96 -29.53 25.60
CA ALA A 87 1.52 -30.26 26.70
C ALA A 87 2.80 -30.84 26.12
N THR A 88 3.92 -30.20 26.41
CA THR A 88 5.25 -30.69 26.10
C THR A 88 5.38 -31.84 27.07
N ALA A 89 4.77 -32.97 26.69
CA ALA A 89 5.18 -34.27 27.13
C ALA A 89 6.68 -34.25 26.89
N ARG A 90 7.43 -34.08 27.98
CA ARG A 90 8.89 -34.16 27.99
C ARG A 90 9.19 -35.45 27.21
N PRO A 91 9.79 -35.38 26.01
CA PRO A 91 10.19 -36.61 25.35
C PRO A 91 11.12 -37.32 26.32
N PRO A 92 10.94 -38.64 26.55
CA PRO A 92 11.78 -39.39 27.45
C PRO A 92 13.25 -39.13 27.10
N GLU A 93 14.06 -38.85 28.11
CA GLU A 93 15.46 -38.41 28.03
C GLU A 93 16.38 -39.33 27.21
N GLN A 94 15.86 -40.48 26.77
CA GLN A 94 16.55 -41.51 26.01
C GLN A 94 16.74 -41.20 24.51
N GLU A 95 16.12 -40.15 23.96
CA GLU A 95 16.22 -39.84 22.51
C GLU A 95 17.13 -38.64 22.17
N ARG A 96 17.68 -37.94 23.16
CA ARG A 96 18.64 -36.83 22.93
C ARG A 96 20.02 -37.28 22.44
N ALA A 97 20.30 -38.59 22.42
CA ALA A 97 21.57 -39.14 21.93
C ALA A 97 21.56 -39.50 20.43
N ARG A 98 20.47 -39.23 19.70
CA ARG A 98 20.40 -39.46 18.24
C ARG A 98 20.27 -38.16 17.44
N ALA A 99 20.97 -37.12 17.86
CA ALA A 99 21.36 -36.08 16.91
C ALA A 99 22.28 -36.76 15.88
N ILE A 100 21.70 -37.19 14.75
CA ILE A 100 22.45 -37.71 13.62
C ILE A 100 23.36 -36.55 13.20
N PRO A 101 24.69 -36.66 13.34
CA PRO A 101 25.57 -35.66 12.76
C PRO A 101 25.24 -35.62 11.27
N LEU A 102 24.90 -34.45 10.74
CA LEU A 102 24.82 -34.18 9.32
C LEU A 102 26.19 -34.56 8.73
N GLY A 103 26.34 -35.84 8.38
CA GLY A 103 27.60 -36.41 7.96
C GLY A 103 28.02 -35.76 6.66
N ALA A 104 29.33 -35.61 6.47
CA ALA A 104 29.88 -35.02 5.25
C ALA A 104 29.26 -35.62 3.97
N ALA A 105 28.92 -36.91 3.98
CA ALA A 105 28.24 -37.60 2.87
C ALA A 105 26.85 -37.02 2.51
N PHE A 106 26.09 -36.50 3.48
CA PHE A 106 24.80 -35.85 3.19
C PHE A 106 25.03 -34.49 2.50
N ILE A 107 26.00 -33.72 2.99
CA ILE A 107 26.37 -32.43 2.39
C ILE A 107 26.90 -32.66 0.96
N GLU A 108 27.73 -33.69 0.76
CA GLU A 108 28.29 -34.06 -0.55
C GLU A 108 27.20 -34.51 -1.55
N GLY A 109 26.15 -35.19 -1.06
CA GLY A 109 24.99 -35.57 -1.85
C GLY A 109 24.17 -34.36 -2.31
N VAL A 110 23.92 -33.39 -1.43
CA VAL A 110 23.18 -32.16 -1.75
C VAL A 110 23.97 -31.30 -2.75
N VAL A 111 25.28 -31.16 -2.56
CA VAL A 111 26.14 -30.41 -3.51
C VAL A 111 26.20 -31.09 -4.88
N SER A 112 26.25 -32.43 -4.92
CA SER A 112 26.25 -33.18 -6.19
C SER A 112 24.93 -33.02 -6.97
N GLN A 113 23.79 -32.98 -6.28
CA GLN A 113 22.49 -32.70 -6.92
C GLN A 113 22.42 -31.29 -7.52
N LEU A 114 22.89 -30.28 -6.79
CA LEU A 114 22.93 -28.88 -7.27
C LEU A 114 23.82 -28.71 -8.50
N VAL A 115 24.93 -29.45 -8.58
CA VAL A 115 25.82 -29.42 -9.76
C VAL A 115 25.17 -30.13 -10.96
N ALA A 116 24.46 -31.24 -10.73
CA ALA A 116 23.74 -31.96 -11.78
C ALA A 116 22.60 -31.13 -12.37
N GLU A 117 21.77 -30.48 -11.54
CA GLU A 117 20.70 -29.58 -12.01
C GLU A 117 21.25 -28.38 -12.79
N LYS A 118 22.43 -27.86 -12.41
CA LYS A 118 23.07 -26.77 -13.14
C LYS A 118 23.59 -27.20 -14.53
N ALA A 119 23.96 -28.48 -14.70
CA ALA A 119 24.37 -29.02 -15.98
C ALA A 119 23.17 -29.25 -16.92
N GLU A 120 22.03 -29.69 -16.39
CA GLU A 120 20.81 -29.89 -17.19
C GLU A 120 20.17 -28.56 -17.60
N ASN A 121 20.21 -27.53 -16.74
CA ASN A 121 19.68 -26.20 -17.07
C ASN A 121 20.64 -25.33 -17.91
N GLY A 122 21.85 -25.82 -18.23
CA GLY A 122 22.86 -25.08 -18.99
C GLY A 122 22.92 -25.38 -20.49
N SER A 123 22.06 -26.26 -21.02
CA SER A 123 22.13 -26.73 -22.43
C SER A 123 20.87 -26.36 -23.22
N SER A 124 20.56 -25.07 -23.27
CA SER A 124 19.68 -24.50 -24.28
C SER A 124 20.23 -23.16 -24.76
N GLU A 125 21.41 -23.20 -25.39
CA GLU A 125 21.78 -22.19 -26.39
C GLU A 125 20.85 -22.38 -27.60
N GLN A 126 19.64 -21.83 -27.52
CA GLN A 126 18.91 -21.47 -28.74
C GLN A 126 19.49 -20.15 -29.23
N GLU A 127 20.18 -20.25 -30.35
CA GLU A 127 20.71 -19.17 -31.17
C GLU A 127 19.55 -18.29 -31.66
N ILE A 128 19.11 -17.33 -30.83
CA ILE A 128 18.22 -16.26 -31.26
C ILE A 128 19.10 -15.24 -31.99
N GLN A 129 19.03 -15.24 -33.32
CA GLN A 129 19.48 -14.11 -34.14
C GLN A 129 18.57 -12.91 -33.84
N VAL A 130 18.92 -12.13 -32.82
CA VAL A 130 18.38 -10.79 -32.62
C VAL A 130 19.29 -9.82 -33.35
N SER A 131 18.78 -9.23 -34.43
CA SER A 131 19.37 -8.05 -35.05
C SER A 131 19.42 -6.94 -33.99
N VAL A 132 20.63 -6.62 -33.54
CA VAL A 132 20.93 -5.47 -32.69
C VAL A 132 20.92 -4.23 -33.57
N GLU A 133 19.78 -3.55 -33.62
CA GLU A 133 19.78 -2.10 -33.86
C GLU A 133 20.03 -1.44 -32.52
N SER A 134 21.15 -0.71 -32.46
CA SER A 134 21.61 0.05 -31.32
C SER A 134 20.67 1.22 -31.05
N ASP A 135 19.99 1.22 -29.92
CA ASP A 135 19.38 2.42 -29.35
C ASP A 135 20.06 2.70 -28.00
N GLU A 136 20.98 3.66 -28.04
CA GLU A 136 21.62 4.27 -26.89
C GLU A 136 20.64 5.28 -26.28
N SER A 137 20.12 5.00 -25.09
CA SER A 137 20.03 5.93 -23.95
C SER A 137 18.89 5.53 -23.02
N GLU A 138 19.21 5.28 -21.75
CA GLU A 138 18.63 5.99 -20.62
C GLU A 138 19.35 5.51 -19.34
N GLN A 139 20.08 6.44 -18.74
CA GLN A 139 20.76 6.32 -17.46
C GLN A 139 19.70 6.25 -16.36
N GLU A 140 19.71 5.16 -15.59
CA GLU A 140 18.99 5.06 -14.33
C GLU A 140 19.77 5.80 -13.23
N ASP A 141 19.25 6.96 -12.83
CA ASP A 141 19.67 7.66 -11.61
C ASP A 141 18.99 6.97 -10.40
N GLU A 142 19.65 5.97 -9.82
CA GLU A 142 19.35 5.49 -8.47
C GLU A 142 20.00 6.42 -7.44
N GLU A 143 19.27 7.47 -7.04
CA GLU A 143 19.65 8.31 -5.92
C GLU A 143 19.39 7.58 -4.58
N GLN A 144 20.47 7.50 -3.80
CA GLN A 144 20.55 6.88 -2.50
C GLN A 144 19.77 7.71 -1.48
N ASN A 145 18.78 7.09 -0.84
CA ASN A 145 18.09 7.65 0.32
C ASN A 145 18.94 7.33 1.57
N GLU A 146 19.90 8.22 1.87
CA GLU A 146 20.67 8.17 3.12
C GLU A 146 19.78 8.58 4.31
N LEU A 147 19.83 7.76 5.36
CA LEU A 147 19.29 8.04 6.68
C LEU A 147 19.94 9.31 7.24
N GLU A 148 19.14 10.35 7.52
CA GLU A 148 19.51 11.39 8.47
C GLU A 148 18.93 11.05 9.85
N ASP A 149 19.84 10.69 10.76
CA ASP A 149 19.64 10.70 12.21
C ASP A 149 19.43 12.16 12.66
N GLN A 150 18.23 12.51 13.12
CA GLN A 150 18.00 13.75 13.86
C GLN A 150 18.05 13.48 15.37
N ASP A 151 19.27 13.58 15.89
CA ASP A 151 19.52 13.87 17.31
C ASP A 151 19.19 15.35 17.57
N GLY A 152 18.49 15.59 18.67
CA GLY A 152 18.07 16.93 19.09
C GLY A 152 19.15 17.74 19.80
N GLU A 153 18.90 19.05 19.84
CA GLU A 153 19.44 20.15 20.67
C GLU A 153 19.13 21.43 19.87
N SER A 154 18.81 22.61 20.37
CA SER A 154 18.56 23.19 21.68
C SER A 154 18.09 24.63 21.43
N GLU A 155 17.27 25.15 22.35
CA GLU A 155 17.32 26.51 22.92
C GLU A 155 17.46 27.76 22.03
N ASP A 156 16.49 28.65 22.22
CA ASP A 156 16.61 30.11 22.37
C ASP A 156 17.35 30.91 21.30
N GLN A 157 16.56 31.64 20.49
CA GLN A 157 16.94 32.99 20.10
C GLN A 157 15.73 33.85 19.69
N ASP A 158 15.40 34.80 20.57
CA ASP A 158 14.70 36.03 20.25
C ASP A 158 15.50 36.80 19.18
N GLY A 159 14.81 37.31 18.15
CA GLY A 159 15.44 38.10 17.10
C GLY A 159 14.43 38.82 16.22
N GLU A 160 14.05 40.02 16.65
CA GLU A 160 13.42 41.06 15.83
C GLU A 160 14.33 41.45 14.65
N SER A 161 13.75 41.57 13.45
CA SER A 161 14.07 42.58 12.43
C SER A 161 12.94 42.55 11.39
N GLU A 162 12.08 43.57 11.32
CA GLU A 162 12.25 44.82 10.54
C GLU A 162 12.32 44.60 9.02
N ASP A 163 11.22 45.00 8.38
CA ASP A 163 11.12 45.80 7.15
C ASP A 163 12.03 45.50 5.94
N GLN A 164 11.38 45.05 4.87
CA GLN A 164 11.74 45.27 3.45
C GLN A 164 10.46 44.94 2.66
N ASP A 165 9.60 45.88 2.27
CA ASP A 165 9.76 46.92 1.23
C ASP A 165 10.55 46.45 0.00
N GLY A 166 9.86 46.41 -1.15
CA GLY A 166 10.49 46.33 -2.46
C GLY A 166 9.75 45.44 -3.46
N GLY A 167 9.17 46.07 -4.49
CA GLY A 167 9.24 45.51 -5.84
C GLY A 167 7.93 45.14 -6.51
N SER A 168 7.19 46.16 -6.94
CA SER A 168 6.34 46.15 -8.12
C SER A 168 7.13 45.84 -9.40
N GLU A 169 6.58 45.01 -10.30
CA GLU A 169 6.81 45.01 -11.76
C GLU A 169 5.75 44.05 -12.37
N ASP A 170 4.60 44.57 -12.80
CA ASP A 170 4.31 44.88 -14.21
C ASP A 170 4.76 43.76 -15.16
N GLN A 171 3.84 42.82 -15.43
CA GLN A 171 3.85 42.09 -16.71
C GLN A 171 2.50 42.25 -17.40
N GLU A 172 2.58 43.14 -18.39
CA GLU A 172 1.71 43.36 -19.54
C GLU A 172 1.24 42.02 -20.14
N GLN A 173 -0.08 41.84 -20.25
CA GLN A 173 -0.80 41.85 -21.53
C GLN A 173 -0.18 40.95 -22.61
N ASP A 174 -0.79 39.78 -22.81
CA ASP A 174 -0.90 39.17 -24.14
C ASP A 174 -2.38 38.83 -24.36
N GLU A 175 -3.07 39.78 -25.00
CA GLU A 175 -4.32 39.58 -25.69
C GLU A 175 -4.02 38.75 -26.95
N MET A 176 -4.52 37.51 -27.03
CA MET A 176 -4.70 36.85 -28.32
C MET A 176 -6.19 36.68 -28.61
N GLU A 177 -6.60 37.52 -29.56
CA GLU A 177 -7.87 37.56 -30.26
C GLU A 177 -8.22 36.23 -30.96
N ASP A 178 -9.53 35.99 -31.00
CA ASP A 178 -10.32 35.49 -32.13
C ASP A 178 -9.80 34.30 -32.94
N GLN A 179 -10.49 33.17 -32.73
CA GLN A 179 -10.87 32.30 -33.83
C GLN A 179 -12.30 31.79 -33.62
N GLU A 180 -13.25 32.62 -34.02
CA GLU A 180 -14.59 32.18 -34.42
C GLU A 180 -14.42 31.22 -35.62
N GLN A 181 -14.76 29.95 -35.42
CA GLN A 181 -15.04 29.04 -36.52
C GLN A 181 -16.55 28.79 -36.55
N ASP A 182 -17.16 29.35 -37.60
CA ASP A 182 -18.54 29.14 -38.02
C ASP A 182 -18.81 27.63 -38.26
N GLU A 183 -19.65 27.04 -37.40
CA GLU A 183 -20.32 25.77 -37.69
C GLU A 183 -21.60 26.03 -38.48
N ASP A 184 -21.52 25.90 -39.80
CA ASP A 184 -22.67 25.85 -40.70
C ASP A 184 -23.06 24.37 -40.92
N GLN A 185 -23.90 23.82 -40.03
CA GLN A 185 -24.53 22.51 -40.23
C GLN A 185 -25.98 22.66 -40.72
N PRO A 186 -26.33 22.15 -41.92
CA PRO A 186 -27.70 22.14 -42.39
C PRO A 186 -28.54 21.10 -41.64
N LYS A 187 -29.62 21.57 -41.02
CA LYS A 187 -30.76 20.77 -40.57
C LYS A 187 -31.45 20.14 -41.78
N ASP A 188 -31.31 18.83 -41.97
CA ASP A 188 -32.17 18.06 -42.85
C ASP A 188 -33.27 17.38 -42.02
N GLU A 189 -34.41 18.05 -41.95
CA GLU A 189 -35.68 17.48 -41.49
C GLU A 189 -36.24 16.57 -42.59
N SER A 190 -35.95 15.26 -42.51
CA SER A 190 -36.70 14.26 -43.26
C SER A 190 -37.65 13.49 -42.35
N GLN A 191 -38.90 13.96 -42.32
CA GLN A 191 -40.05 13.20 -41.85
C GLN A 191 -40.31 12.04 -42.82
N GLY A 192 -39.79 10.86 -42.48
CA GLY A 192 -40.08 9.59 -43.12
C GLY A 192 -40.99 8.73 -42.25
N ASP A 193 -42.29 8.93 -42.43
CA ASP A 193 -43.36 8.02 -42.02
C ASP A 193 -43.23 6.65 -42.74
N GLN A 194 -43.81 5.61 -42.14
CA GLN A 194 -44.15 4.29 -42.72
C GLN A 194 -43.09 3.17 -42.73
N SER A 195 -43.11 2.30 -41.71
CA SER A 195 -43.49 0.89 -41.90
C SER A 195 -43.34 0.07 -40.62
N SER A 196 -44.49 -0.19 -39.99
CA SER A 196 -44.68 -1.36 -39.15
C SER A 196 -44.55 -2.62 -40.02
N ARG A 197 -43.40 -3.30 -39.92
CA ARG A 197 -43.24 -4.69 -40.35
C ARG A 197 -42.66 -5.50 -39.21
N HIS A 198 -43.54 -6.29 -38.61
CA HIS A 198 -43.23 -7.48 -37.83
C HIS A 198 -42.09 -8.28 -38.50
N VAL A 199 -40.89 -8.24 -37.90
CA VAL A 199 -39.85 -9.25 -38.08
C VAL A 199 -39.70 -9.93 -36.72
N SER A 200 -40.55 -10.92 -36.49
CA SER A 200 -40.34 -11.91 -35.45
C SER A 200 -39.52 -13.03 -36.07
N GLN A 201 -38.21 -12.83 -36.20
CA GLN A 201 -37.31 -13.86 -36.69
C GLN A 201 -35.87 -13.59 -36.20
N SER A 202 -35.37 -14.56 -35.42
CA SER A 202 -33.96 -14.87 -35.13
C SER A 202 -33.20 -13.98 -34.12
N ASP A 203 -33.62 -14.00 -32.85
CA ASP A 203 -32.78 -13.58 -31.71
C ASP A 203 -31.79 -14.67 -31.25
N ASP A 204 -31.91 -15.91 -31.75
CA ASP A 204 -31.07 -17.04 -31.31
C ASP A 204 -29.66 -17.07 -31.93
N ALA A 205 -29.36 -16.27 -32.97
CA ALA A 205 -28.09 -16.32 -33.69
C ALA A 205 -27.06 -15.26 -33.26
N VAL A 206 -27.44 -14.31 -32.40
CA VAL A 206 -26.54 -13.24 -31.91
C VAL A 206 -25.83 -13.64 -30.59
N SER A 207 -26.34 -14.68 -29.90
CA SER A 207 -25.77 -15.15 -28.62
C SER A 207 -24.39 -15.81 -28.78
N ASP A 208 -24.18 -16.61 -29.82
CA ASP A 208 -22.95 -17.42 -29.95
C ASP A 208 -21.70 -16.58 -30.27
N ALA A 209 -21.86 -15.41 -30.88
CA ALA A 209 -20.72 -14.55 -31.24
C ALA A 209 -20.15 -13.78 -30.04
N GLN A 210 -20.99 -13.42 -29.06
CA GLN A 210 -20.55 -12.69 -27.86
C GLN A 210 -19.85 -13.60 -26.84
N GLU A 211 -20.18 -14.89 -26.81
CA GLU A 211 -19.51 -15.87 -25.94
C GLU A 211 -18.05 -16.11 -26.34
N ALA A 212 -17.75 -16.18 -27.64
CA ALA A 212 -16.40 -16.42 -28.14
C ALA A 212 -15.43 -15.28 -27.79
N GLU A 213 -15.87 -14.02 -27.83
CA GLU A 213 -15.04 -12.88 -27.42
C GLU A 213 -14.83 -12.83 -25.90
N GLN A 214 -15.80 -13.34 -25.11
CA GLN A 214 -15.64 -13.46 -23.68
C GLN A 214 -14.60 -14.51 -23.28
N GLU A 215 -14.44 -15.59 -24.05
CA GLU A 215 -13.45 -16.63 -23.74
C GLU A 215 -12.02 -16.12 -23.79
N ASP A 216 -11.70 -15.23 -24.74
CA ASP A 216 -10.35 -14.69 -24.88
C ASP A 216 -10.01 -13.68 -23.78
N LEU A 217 -11.03 -12.96 -23.27
CA LEU A 217 -10.90 -12.12 -22.07
C LEU A 217 -10.63 -12.92 -20.78
N MET A 218 -10.74 -14.25 -20.82
CA MET A 218 -10.42 -15.10 -19.68
C MET A 218 -8.93 -15.43 -19.55
N GLN A 219 -8.09 -15.08 -20.52
CA GLN A 219 -6.64 -15.29 -20.41
C GLN A 219 -6.03 -14.33 -19.39
N VAL A 220 -5.32 -14.89 -18.40
CA VAL A 220 -4.63 -14.09 -17.37
C VAL A 220 -3.43 -13.38 -18.00
N PRO A 221 -3.40 -12.03 -18.02
CA PRO A 221 -2.28 -11.31 -18.60
C PRO A 221 -0.96 -11.62 -17.89
N GLN A 222 0.11 -11.81 -18.67
CA GLN A 222 1.44 -12.12 -18.11
C GLN A 222 2.26 -10.86 -17.78
N SER A 223 2.00 -9.75 -18.48
CA SER A 223 2.76 -8.50 -18.34
C SER A 223 1.95 -7.38 -17.68
N ALA A 224 2.64 -6.45 -17.01
CA ALA A 224 2.00 -5.31 -16.35
C ALA A 224 1.24 -4.40 -17.33
N ASN A 225 1.79 -4.21 -18.54
CA ASN A 225 1.14 -3.41 -19.58
C ASN A 225 -0.14 -4.07 -20.09
N ALA A 226 -0.15 -5.39 -20.29
CA ALA A 226 -1.35 -6.11 -20.69
C ALA A 226 -2.44 -6.04 -19.61
N TRP A 227 -2.06 -6.16 -18.33
CA TRP A 227 -2.97 -5.92 -17.22
C TRP A 227 -3.56 -4.50 -17.24
N ARG A 228 -2.72 -3.48 -17.47
CA ARG A 228 -3.18 -2.09 -17.53
C ARG A 228 -4.20 -1.91 -18.64
N THR A 229 -3.92 -2.40 -19.85
CA THR A 229 -4.85 -2.32 -20.97
C THR A 229 -6.18 -3.00 -20.64
N LEU A 230 -6.15 -4.21 -20.06
CA LEU A 230 -7.35 -4.95 -19.69
C LEU A 230 -8.21 -4.20 -18.65
N VAL A 231 -7.58 -3.78 -17.55
CA VAL A 231 -8.24 -3.11 -16.41
C VAL A 231 -8.87 -1.78 -16.80
N PHE A 232 -8.21 -1.02 -17.69
CA PHE A 232 -8.69 0.30 -18.08
C PHE A 232 -9.73 0.24 -19.22
N SER A 233 -9.69 -0.80 -20.05
CA SER A 233 -10.56 -0.90 -21.25
C SER A 233 -11.89 -1.61 -20.99
N SER A 234 -11.99 -2.45 -19.97
CA SER A 234 -13.16 -3.30 -19.75
C SER A 234 -13.50 -3.45 -18.26
N PRO A 235 -14.78 -3.63 -17.89
CA PRO A 235 -15.16 -3.94 -16.52
C PRO A 235 -14.75 -5.38 -16.13
N PRO A 236 -14.58 -5.68 -14.83
CA PRO A 236 -14.16 -6.99 -14.37
C PRO A 236 -15.21 -8.08 -14.65
N PRO A 237 -14.86 -9.18 -15.36
CA PRO A 237 -15.77 -10.31 -15.51
C PRO A 237 -16.03 -11.00 -14.17
N LYS A 238 -17.28 -11.35 -13.89
CA LYS A 238 -17.71 -11.90 -12.58
C LYS A 238 -16.94 -13.16 -12.17
N ASP A 239 -16.64 -14.02 -13.13
CA ASP A 239 -15.98 -15.32 -12.91
C ASP A 239 -14.47 -15.29 -13.14
N PHE A 240 -13.90 -14.11 -13.41
CA PHE A 240 -12.46 -13.98 -13.66
C PHE A 240 -11.65 -14.18 -12.36
N PHE A 241 -12.06 -13.53 -11.27
CA PHE A 241 -11.36 -13.54 -9.99
C PHE A 241 -11.39 -14.90 -9.27
N ALA A 242 -12.37 -15.75 -9.58
CA ALA A 242 -12.45 -17.11 -9.07
C ALA A 242 -11.27 -17.98 -9.53
N ARG A 243 -10.63 -17.62 -10.65
CA ARG A 243 -9.51 -18.36 -11.24
C ARG A 243 -8.15 -17.75 -10.93
N LEU A 244 -8.13 -16.55 -10.35
CA LEU A 244 -6.87 -15.89 -9.99
C LEU A 244 -6.28 -16.53 -8.72
N GLU A 245 -5.02 -16.95 -8.86
CA GLU A 245 -4.21 -17.40 -7.73
C GLU A 245 -3.85 -16.21 -6.82
N HIS A 246 -3.69 -16.49 -5.52
CA HIS A 246 -3.36 -15.48 -4.51
C HIS A 246 -2.15 -14.60 -4.88
N PRO A 247 -1.01 -15.14 -5.38
CA PRO A 247 0.13 -14.31 -5.76
C PRO A 247 -0.20 -13.30 -6.86
N THR A 248 -1.09 -13.65 -7.79
CA THR A 248 -1.55 -12.76 -8.87
C THR A 248 -2.43 -11.64 -8.31
N VAL A 249 -3.28 -11.94 -7.33
CA VAL A 249 -4.11 -10.92 -6.64
C VAL A 249 -3.22 -9.93 -5.89
N ILE A 250 -2.19 -10.40 -5.18
CA ILE A 250 -1.21 -9.52 -4.52
C ILE A 250 -0.43 -8.68 -5.55
N LYS A 251 -0.02 -9.28 -6.68
CA LYS A 251 0.64 -8.56 -7.78
C LYS A 251 -0.25 -7.45 -8.35
N LEU A 252 -1.55 -7.68 -8.46
CA LEU A 252 -2.53 -6.66 -8.86
C LEU A 252 -2.60 -5.51 -7.86
N VAL A 253 -2.55 -5.76 -6.54
CA VAL A 253 -2.47 -4.69 -5.53
C VAL A 253 -1.25 -3.80 -5.77
N VAL A 254 -0.08 -4.39 -6.03
CA VAL A 254 1.15 -3.63 -6.36
C VAL A 254 0.95 -2.77 -7.61
N TYR A 255 0.30 -3.31 -8.66
CA TYR A 255 -0.01 -2.54 -9.86
C TYR A 255 -0.97 -1.39 -9.57
N PHE A 256 -2.03 -1.63 -8.79
CA PHE A 256 -2.94 -0.58 -8.36
C PHE A 256 -2.24 0.51 -7.54
N THR A 257 -1.25 0.20 -6.71
CA THR A 257 -0.45 1.22 -6.02
C THR A 257 0.22 2.20 -6.99
N ARG A 258 0.64 1.70 -8.17
CA ARG A 258 1.25 2.54 -9.23
C ARG A 258 0.21 3.26 -10.08
N TRP A 259 -0.98 2.70 -10.26
CA TRP A 259 -2.02 3.24 -11.14
C TRP A 259 -3.04 4.13 -10.42
N LEU A 260 -3.09 4.07 -9.09
CA LEU A 260 -3.99 4.88 -8.30
C LEU A 260 -3.72 6.37 -8.55
N SER A 261 -4.75 7.07 -9.02
CA SER A 261 -4.71 8.48 -9.35
C SER A 261 -6.08 9.13 -9.14
N PRO A 262 -6.16 10.47 -8.97
CA PRO A 262 -7.44 11.18 -8.83
C PRO A 262 -8.29 11.19 -10.10
N SER A 263 -7.73 10.80 -11.24
CA SER A 263 -8.41 10.75 -12.55
C SER A 263 -8.55 9.31 -13.05
N MET A 264 -8.63 8.35 -12.13
CA MET A 264 -8.75 6.94 -12.47
C MET A 264 -10.16 6.65 -13.05
N PRO A 265 -10.28 5.90 -14.16
CA PRO A 265 -11.58 5.57 -14.74
C PRO A 265 -12.38 4.63 -13.83
N ALA A 266 -13.71 4.64 -13.99
CA ALA A 266 -14.62 3.80 -13.19
C ALA A 266 -14.35 2.29 -13.38
N SER A 267 -13.98 1.86 -14.59
CA SER A 267 -13.58 0.46 -14.84
C SER A 267 -12.45 0.03 -13.90
N ALA A 268 -11.40 0.84 -13.77
CA ALA A 268 -10.27 0.53 -12.89
C ALA A 268 -10.66 0.54 -11.40
N SER A 269 -11.61 1.39 -10.96
CA SER A 269 -12.10 1.35 -9.59
C SER A 269 -12.91 0.08 -9.31
N GLU A 270 -13.76 -0.37 -10.25
CA GLU A 270 -14.47 -1.65 -10.14
C GLU A 270 -13.52 -2.84 -10.02
N TRP A 271 -12.47 -2.88 -10.85
CA TRP A 271 -11.44 -3.91 -10.77
C TRP A 271 -10.74 -3.91 -9.40
N LEU A 272 -10.41 -2.73 -8.87
CA LEU A 272 -9.79 -2.59 -7.55
C LEU A 272 -10.71 -3.13 -6.44
N TRP A 273 -12.02 -2.93 -6.53
CA TRP A 273 -12.97 -3.50 -5.58
C TRP A 273 -13.03 -5.01 -5.64
N GLN A 274 -13.02 -5.59 -6.84
CA GLN A 274 -12.96 -7.04 -6.99
C GLN A 274 -11.65 -7.63 -6.45
N VAL A 275 -10.53 -6.91 -6.60
CA VAL A 275 -9.26 -7.29 -5.95
C VAL A 275 -9.44 -7.31 -4.42
N PHE A 276 -10.01 -6.28 -3.81
CA PHE A 276 -10.22 -6.26 -2.35
C PHE A 276 -11.17 -7.34 -1.85
N VAL A 277 -12.24 -7.65 -2.61
CA VAL A 277 -13.17 -8.73 -2.27
C VAL A 277 -12.48 -10.09 -2.33
N ARG A 278 -11.55 -10.27 -3.28
CA ARG A 278 -10.79 -11.50 -3.44
C ARG A 278 -9.63 -11.64 -2.45
N LEU A 279 -9.14 -10.54 -1.90
CA LEU A 279 -7.99 -10.52 -1.01
C LEU A 279 -8.38 -11.13 0.36
N ASP A 280 -7.71 -12.22 0.73
CA ASP A 280 -8.05 -12.99 1.93
C ASP A 280 -7.76 -12.20 3.22
N CYS A 281 -8.49 -12.47 4.30
CA CYS A 281 -8.27 -11.86 5.61
C CYS A 281 -7.01 -12.37 6.34
N GLY A 282 -6.33 -13.39 5.80
CA GLY A 282 -5.14 -14.04 6.37
C GLY A 282 -3.81 -13.59 5.76
N LEU A 283 -3.67 -12.30 5.42
CA LEU A 283 -2.45 -11.78 4.80
C LEU A 283 -1.23 -11.98 5.70
N VAL A 284 -0.13 -12.41 5.09
CA VAL A 284 1.16 -12.40 5.79
C VAL A 284 1.67 -10.96 5.94
N HIS A 285 2.55 -10.71 6.91
CA HIS A 285 3.08 -9.38 7.20
C HIS A 285 3.67 -8.65 5.97
N THR A 286 4.31 -9.37 5.04
CA THR A 286 4.82 -8.81 3.79
C THR A 286 3.71 -8.35 2.84
N GLU A 287 2.60 -9.09 2.76
CA GLU A 287 1.45 -8.73 1.95
C GLU A 287 0.65 -7.59 2.58
N LEU A 288 0.53 -7.58 3.91
CA LEU A 288 -0.05 -6.49 4.67
C LEU A 288 0.71 -5.18 4.42
N ALA A 289 2.05 -5.24 4.33
CA ALA A 289 2.87 -4.08 3.98
C ALA A 289 2.54 -3.56 2.57
N ILE A 290 2.33 -4.44 1.58
CA ILE A 290 1.90 -4.05 0.23
C ILE A 290 0.53 -3.35 0.26
N VAL A 291 -0.42 -3.89 1.01
CA VAL A 291 -1.76 -3.27 1.16
C VAL A 291 -1.67 -1.93 1.89
N ARG A 292 -0.77 -1.81 2.87
CA ARG A 292 -0.49 -0.56 3.58
C ARG A 292 0.10 0.49 2.63
N ASP A 293 1.02 0.12 1.73
CA ASP A 293 1.58 1.04 0.74
C ASP A 293 0.52 1.61 -0.20
N LEU A 294 -0.46 0.79 -0.59
CA LEU A 294 -1.64 1.26 -1.33
C LEU A 294 -2.44 2.29 -0.50
N GLY A 295 -2.64 2.03 0.79
CA GLY A 295 -3.29 2.97 1.71
C GLY A 295 -2.51 4.29 1.88
N LEU A 296 -1.18 4.24 2.03
CA LEU A 296 -0.32 5.43 2.10
C LEU A 296 -0.41 6.26 0.82
N LYS A 297 -0.42 5.61 -0.35
CA LYS A 297 -0.62 6.28 -1.63
C LYS A 297 -1.98 6.97 -1.69
N ALA A 298 -3.04 6.30 -1.27
CA ALA A 298 -4.39 6.86 -1.19
C ALA A 298 -4.43 8.09 -0.25
N LYS A 299 -3.80 8.01 0.93
CA LYS A 299 -3.69 9.13 1.89
C LYS A 299 -3.03 10.34 1.27
N LYS A 300 -1.90 10.13 0.58
CA LYS A 300 -1.16 11.18 -0.11
C LYS A 300 -1.98 11.83 -1.23
N LEU A 301 -2.74 11.05 -2.00
CA LEU A 301 -3.62 11.59 -3.05
C LEU A 301 -4.80 12.38 -2.48
N ARG A 302 -5.38 11.93 -1.35
CA ARG A 302 -6.45 12.65 -0.66
C ARG A 302 -5.99 14.04 -0.19
N LEU A 303 -4.82 14.13 0.44
CA LEU A 303 -4.24 15.40 0.90
C LEU A 303 -4.01 16.37 -0.27
N LYS A 304 -3.42 15.91 -1.37
CA LYS A 304 -3.23 16.73 -2.58
C LYS A 304 -4.55 17.26 -3.14
N HIS A 305 -5.61 16.45 -3.12
CA HIS A 305 -6.91 16.87 -3.61
C HIS A 305 -7.59 17.90 -2.68
N GLN A 306 -7.29 17.87 -1.39
CA GLN A 306 -7.74 18.89 -0.44
C GLN A 306 -7.00 20.22 -0.61
N GLU A 307 -5.68 20.17 -0.80
CA GLU A 307 -4.85 21.36 -1.08
C GLU A 307 -5.32 22.08 -2.34
N GLN A 308 -5.60 21.33 -3.41
CA GLN A 308 -6.07 21.89 -4.68
C GLN A 308 -7.49 22.49 -4.58
N LYS A 309 -8.34 22.01 -3.68
CA LYS A 309 -9.66 22.62 -3.43
C LYS A 309 -9.55 23.90 -2.59
N GLY A 310 -8.52 24.02 -1.76
CA GLY A 310 -8.32 25.16 -0.88
C GLY A 310 -7.82 26.42 -1.60
N SER A 311 -7.12 26.29 -2.72
CA SER A 311 -6.57 27.45 -3.45
C SER A 311 -7.63 28.26 -4.23
N ASP A 312 -8.71 27.60 -4.66
CA ASP A 312 -9.63 28.18 -5.64
C ASP A 312 -10.95 28.69 -5.03
N GLN A 313 -11.17 28.48 -3.72
CA GLN A 313 -12.44 28.79 -3.04
C GLN A 313 -12.26 29.57 -1.73
N GLU A 314 -11.83 30.83 -1.81
CA GLU A 314 -12.29 31.86 -0.85
C GLU A 314 -13.63 32.49 -1.27
N GLY A 315 -14.20 32.09 -2.43
CA GLY A 315 -15.53 32.51 -2.88
C GLY A 315 -16.63 31.55 -2.42
N GLU A 316 -17.47 31.98 -1.48
CA GLU A 316 -18.64 31.30 -0.87
C GLU A 316 -19.39 30.32 -1.81
N SER A 317 -18.97 29.06 -1.87
CA SER A 317 -19.83 27.98 -2.37
C SER A 317 -20.75 27.53 -1.23
N LYS A 318 -21.89 28.21 -1.14
CA LYS A 318 -23.04 27.84 -0.31
C LYS A 318 -23.47 26.42 -0.67
N ILE A 319 -23.08 25.44 0.16
CA ILE A 319 -23.51 24.05 0.09
C ILE A 319 -25.04 24.03 0.17
N THR A 320 -25.72 23.88 -0.97
CA THR A 320 -27.14 23.60 -1.02
C THR A 320 -27.33 22.12 -0.71
N THR A 321 -27.77 21.84 0.51
CA THR A 321 -28.07 20.51 1.09
C THR A 321 -29.28 19.79 0.48
N GLU A 322 -29.75 20.21 -0.69
CA GLU A 322 -31.03 19.79 -1.25
C GLU A 322 -30.87 19.06 -2.58
N ASP A 323 -30.02 18.02 -2.64
CA ASP A 323 -30.25 16.92 -3.58
C ASP A 323 -29.47 15.66 -3.16
N CYS A 324 -30.12 14.82 -2.36
CA CYS A 324 -29.52 13.63 -1.72
C CYS A 324 -30.15 12.32 -2.19
N SER A 325 -30.80 12.30 -3.37
CA SER A 325 -31.59 11.15 -3.82
C SER A 325 -31.07 10.43 -5.07
N ASP A 326 -30.03 10.94 -5.73
CA ASP A 326 -29.38 10.20 -6.80
C ASP A 326 -28.30 9.27 -6.23
N VAL A 327 -28.69 8.03 -5.97
CA VAL A 327 -27.78 6.88 -5.80
C VAL A 327 -27.08 6.68 -7.14
N ARG A 328 -26.08 7.53 -7.44
CA ARG A 328 -25.22 7.32 -8.60
C ARG A 328 -24.51 5.99 -8.41
N GLU A 329 -24.80 5.05 -9.29
CA GLU A 329 -24.28 3.68 -9.26
C GLU A 329 -22.74 3.62 -9.38
N ASN A 330 -22.09 4.74 -9.74
CA ASN A 330 -20.65 4.83 -9.90
C ASN A 330 -20.03 5.90 -8.97
N PRO A 331 -19.25 5.48 -7.95
CA PRO A 331 -18.52 6.42 -7.10
C PRO A 331 -17.52 7.22 -7.90
N GLY A 332 -17.42 8.51 -7.60
CA GLY A 332 -16.42 9.37 -8.23
C GLY A 332 -14.98 8.88 -7.95
N PRO A 333 -13.99 9.29 -8.76
CA PRO A 333 -12.58 8.94 -8.52
C PRO A 333 -12.08 9.33 -7.12
N SER A 334 -12.51 10.49 -6.60
CA SER A 334 -12.19 10.93 -5.24
C SER A 334 -12.77 10.01 -4.17
N GLU A 335 -14.01 9.56 -4.37
CA GLU A 335 -14.69 8.64 -3.46
C GLU A 335 -14.01 7.27 -3.47
N THR A 336 -13.44 6.85 -4.61
CA THR A 336 -12.66 5.62 -4.68
C THR A 336 -11.44 5.68 -3.75
N ILE A 337 -10.72 6.81 -3.72
CA ILE A 337 -9.57 7.00 -2.83
C ILE A 337 -10.00 6.93 -1.35
N ASP A 338 -11.11 7.56 -1.00
CA ASP A 338 -11.63 7.54 0.37
C ASP A 338 -12.07 6.13 0.80
N ARG A 339 -12.72 5.39 -0.11
CA ARG A 339 -13.09 4.00 0.14
C ARG A 339 -11.85 3.10 0.29
N VAL A 340 -10.78 3.33 -0.48
CA VAL A 340 -9.51 2.57 -0.33
C VAL A 340 -8.94 2.77 1.06
N LEU A 341 -8.89 4.03 1.52
CA LEU A 341 -8.45 4.36 2.87
C LEU A 341 -9.32 3.71 3.94
N ALA A 342 -10.65 3.77 3.77
CA ALA A 342 -11.58 3.16 4.71
C ALA A 342 -11.38 1.65 4.82
N VAL A 343 -11.21 0.94 3.69
CA VAL A 343 -10.97 -0.50 3.65
C VAL A 343 -9.60 -0.84 4.28
N VAL A 344 -8.52 -0.17 3.87
CA VAL A 344 -7.18 -0.44 4.41
C VAL A 344 -7.12 -0.13 5.91
N GLY A 345 -7.67 1.00 6.34
CA GLY A 345 -7.64 1.41 7.74
C GLY A 345 -8.56 0.59 8.65
N SER A 346 -9.77 0.29 8.20
CA SER A 346 -10.78 -0.38 9.03
C SER A 346 -10.73 -1.90 8.92
N TYR A 347 -10.67 -2.44 7.70
CA TYR A 347 -10.76 -3.89 7.47
C TYR A 347 -9.40 -4.58 7.71
N TYR A 348 -8.30 -3.99 7.24
CA TYR A 348 -6.94 -4.53 7.45
C TYR A 348 -6.24 -4.00 8.70
N GLY A 349 -6.96 -3.25 9.55
CA GLY A 349 -6.49 -2.77 10.85
C GLY A 349 -5.40 -1.71 10.81
N GLN A 350 -5.14 -1.06 9.68
CA GLN A 350 -4.14 0.01 9.54
C GLN A 350 -4.70 1.37 10.01
N ARG A 351 -5.17 1.44 11.26
CA ARG A 351 -5.93 2.58 11.79
C ARG A 351 -5.18 3.91 11.74
N ASP A 352 -3.86 3.88 11.82
CA ASP A 352 -2.97 5.05 11.72
C ASP A 352 -3.07 5.78 10.37
N LEU A 353 -3.64 5.14 9.34
CA LEU A 353 -3.88 5.78 8.05
C LEU A 353 -5.16 6.64 8.02
N LEU A 354 -6.06 6.48 8.99
CA LEU A 354 -7.33 7.21 9.05
C LEU A 354 -7.20 8.57 9.74
N GLU A 355 -6.22 8.71 10.64
CA GLU A 355 -5.80 9.97 11.27
C GLU A 355 -5.10 10.89 10.26
#